data_AF-A0A8X6L4D3-F1
#
_entry.id   AF-A0A8X6L4D3-F1
#
_cell.length_a   1.000
_cell.length_b   1.000
_cell.length_c   1.000
_cell.angle_alpha   90.00
_cell.angle_beta   90.00
_cell.angle_gamma   90.00
#
_symmetry.space_group_name_H-M   'P 1'
#
loop_
_entity.id
_entity.type
_entity.pdbx_description
1 polymer ?
#
loop_
_entity_poly.entity_id
_entity_poly.type
_entity_poly.pdbx_seq_one_letter_code
_entity_poly.pdbx_strand_id
1 'polypeptide(L)'
;METSVSYFHDTLTSSSRCVLAAKRYRGGMTVSNSSSRYVLAGSRDTAAIEVLLMEQGMELAVGNNAPDFSLPTDSGENLSLSEFFDKKNVVLYFYPKDDTPGCTMEAKGFRDKIDDFSFLDTVIIGVSKDSVRCHTNFKAKYSLPFSLVSNENAEMLGKYGVWVEKSMFGKNHSNFELDSDDSSVVITGKNGIGKTNILEAISLLAKSNGMKKAKASEIQNRFSNEDWVVHYDFFNGMDFNSIGIAKSFDKKLIQIDGKTQSSYSSLYKISNVIWLIPQMDYVLLNSPSDRLKFLDRIVSLFEENYTCCYMKHRKAKRERSKLLRENTLDENWLSSLENIMAVNAVSILRMRSSVLKILQDTIDNHSSELFPKASLKFSSQLTLNDTAEYFQNRLKENREKDSLTGRVTFGVHNDNFRVFCQKRNVPINLCSTGEQKLLLLSIILSSVKARCIHYNKAPLLLLDDIMSHLDKHYRKALIEEVLGIQCQTWITDVNQDNFNSYLDSFKFFELLSK
;
A
#
# COMPACT_ATOMS: atom_id res chain seq x y z
N MET A 1 -65.13 17.73 -10.46
CA MET A 1 -64.00 17.91 -9.52
C MET A 1 -63.14 16.68 -9.66
N GLU A 2 -62.09 16.83 -10.46
CA GLU A 2 -61.24 15.77 -10.95
C GLU A 2 -60.27 15.27 -9.88
N THR A 3 -60.11 13.95 -9.86
CA THR A 3 -59.04 13.20 -9.22
C THR A 3 -57.98 12.84 -10.27
N SER A 4 -56.73 13.28 -10.09
CA SER A 4 -55.51 12.65 -10.65
C SER A 4 -54.25 13.24 -9.99
N VAL A 5 -53.59 12.45 -9.13
CA VAL A 5 -52.24 11.84 -9.28
C VAL A 5 -51.08 12.81 -9.57
N SER A 6 -50.13 12.89 -8.62
CA SER A 6 -48.70 13.04 -8.93
C SER A 6 -47.86 12.21 -7.95
N TYR A 7 -47.12 11.25 -8.52
CA TYR A 7 -46.18 10.35 -7.88
C TYR A 7 -45.01 11.11 -7.24
N PHE A 8 -44.69 10.83 -5.97
CA PHE A 8 -43.34 10.98 -5.45
C PHE A 8 -42.75 9.58 -5.32
N HIS A 9 -41.72 9.31 -6.11
CA HIS A 9 -40.91 8.11 -6.04
C HIS A 9 -40.17 8.05 -4.70
N ASP A 10 -40.49 7.06 -3.88
CA ASP A 10 -39.61 6.57 -2.82
C ASP A 10 -38.32 6.03 -3.45
N THR A 11 -37.20 6.72 -3.27
CA THR A 11 -35.85 6.20 -3.54
C THR A 11 -35.19 5.78 -2.24
N LEU A 12 -35.20 4.46 -2.00
CA LEU A 12 -34.31 3.73 -1.11
C LEU A 12 -32.86 4.24 -1.20
N THR A 13 -32.43 5.09 -0.26
CA THR A 13 -31.06 5.63 -0.19
C THR A 13 -30.57 5.64 1.26
N SER A 14 -30.39 4.45 1.85
CA SER A 14 -29.61 4.31 3.09
C SER A 14 -28.58 3.19 2.93
N SER A 15 -27.54 3.46 2.13
CA SER A 15 -26.31 2.67 2.23
C SER A 15 -25.61 3.02 3.55
N SER A 16 -25.28 2.02 4.37
CA SER A 16 -24.61 2.25 5.66
C SER A 16 -23.13 2.57 5.37
N ARG A 17 -22.83 3.85 5.12
CA ARG A 17 -21.49 4.32 4.77
C ARG A 17 -20.62 4.36 6.02
N CYS A 18 -19.37 3.86 5.92
CA CYS A 18 -18.36 4.18 6.92
C CYS A 18 -17.83 5.59 6.66
N VAL A 19 -17.68 6.37 7.73
CA VAL A 19 -17.27 7.77 7.66
C VAL A 19 -16.29 8.07 8.78
N LEU A 20 -15.14 8.64 8.46
CA LEU A 20 -14.32 9.36 9.43
C LEU A 20 -14.95 10.75 9.60
N ALA A 21 -15.44 11.11 10.78
CA ALA A 21 -16.11 12.39 11.01
C ALA A 21 -15.87 12.88 12.44
N ALA A 22 -15.70 14.19 12.62
CA ALA A 22 -15.68 14.77 13.96
C ALA A 22 -17.11 15.02 14.47
N LYS A 23 -17.38 14.71 15.74
CA LYS A 23 -18.58 15.23 16.41
C LYS A 23 -18.22 16.57 17.06
N ARG A 24 -18.86 17.66 16.65
CA ARG A 24 -18.86 18.90 17.44
C ARG A 24 -19.45 18.62 18.82
N TYR A 25 -18.59 18.48 19.83
CA TYR A 25 -19.03 18.38 21.22
C TYR A 25 -19.64 19.73 21.65
N ARG A 26 -20.96 19.77 21.82
CA ARG A 26 -21.62 20.81 22.63
C ARG A 26 -21.69 20.31 24.07
N GLY A 27 -20.75 20.76 24.91
CA GLY A 27 -20.91 20.72 26.37
C GLY A 27 -19.63 20.50 27.18
N GLY A 28 -19.18 21.56 27.89
CA GLY A 28 -18.44 21.47 29.16
C GLY A 28 -16.96 21.85 29.17
N MET A 29 -16.65 23.06 29.66
CA MET A 29 -15.32 23.56 30.14
C MET A 29 -14.67 22.56 31.13
N THR A 30 -13.34 22.44 31.28
CA THR A 30 -12.40 23.49 31.74
C THR A 30 -10.95 23.30 31.31
N VAL A 31 -10.30 24.45 31.15
CA VAL A 31 -8.86 24.71 30.97
C VAL A 31 -8.06 24.42 32.25
N SER A 32 -6.83 23.92 32.11
CA SER A 32 -5.71 24.35 32.97
C SER A 32 -4.38 24.39 32.19
N ASN A 33 -3.77 25.58 32.23
CA ASN A 33 -2.59 26.10 31.52
C ASN A 33 -1.27 25.31 31.68
N SER A 34 -0.38 25.43 30.68
CA SER A 34 0.86 26.23 30.79
C SER A 34 1.63 26.39 29.47
N SER A 35 1.75 27.66 29.01
CA SER A 35 2.93 28.32 28.41
C SER A 35 3.61 27.66 27.19
N SER A 36 3.68 28.28 26.01
CA SER A 36 4.58 29.42 25.73
C SER A 36 4.27 30.08 24.38
N ARG A 37 4.35 31.42 24.34
CA ARG A 37 4.29 32.29 23.13
C ARG A 37 5.65 32.32 22.44
N TYR A 38 5.69 32.51 21.12
CA TYR A 38 6.61 33.47 20.47
C TYR A 38 5.99 34.06 19.18
N VAL A 39 6.08 35.39 19.09
CA VAL A 39 5.97 36.25 17.90
C VAL A 39 7.39 36.51 17.43
N LEU A 40 7.69 36.61 16.12
CA LEU A 40 8.75 37.50 15.64
C LEU A 40 8.47 38.03 14.22
N ALA A 41 8.58 39.35 14.10
CA ALA A 41 8.54 40.16 12.89
C ALA A 41 9.90 40.12 12.14
N GLY A 42 9.87 40.52 10.86
CA GLY A 42 10.94 40.28 9.89
C GLY A 42 12.28 41.02 10.04
N SER A 43 13.24 40.56 9.24
CA SER A 43 14.45 41.29 8.85
C SER A 43 14.77 40.99 7.38
N ARG A 44 15.29 42.01 6.69
CA ARG A 44 15.78 41.97 5.31
C ARG A 44 17.22 41.47 5.32
N ASP A 45 17.46 40.27 4.81
CA ASP A 45 18.80 39.81 4.43
C ASP A 45 18.73 39.20 3.02
N THR A 46 19.25 39.94 2.05
CA THR A 46 19.26 39.54 0.64
C THR A 46 20.19 38.36 0.36
N ALA A 47 21.12 38.03 1.26
CA ALA A 47 21.95 36.82 1.18
C ALA A 47 21.20 35.54 1.58
N ALA A 48 20.20 35.64 2.46
CA ALA A 48 19.36 34.50 2.82
C ALA A 48 18.43 34.09 1.67
N ILE A 49 18.05 35.04 0.80
CA ILE A 49 17.21 34.80 -0.37
C ILE A 49 17.97 34.02 -1.46
N GLU A 50 19.28 34.26 -1.64
CA GLU A 50 20.09 33.46 -2.58
C GLU A 50 20.31 32.01 -2.11
N VAL A 51 20.45 31.80 -0.79
CA VAL A 51 20.52 30.44 -0.23
C VAL A 51 19.14 29.74 -0.27
N LEU A 52 18.04 30.46 -0.04
CA LEU A 52 16.68 29.94 -0.15
C LEU A 52 16.29 29.56 -1.59
N LEU A 53 16.91 30.18 -2.58
CA LEU A 53 16.72 29.87 -4.00
C LEU A 53 17.52 28.64 -4.46
N MET A 54 18.54 28.20 -3.71
CA MET A 54 19.30 26.98 -4.01
C MET A 54 18.71 25.70 -3.38
N GLU A 55 17.84 25.81 -2.37
CA GLU A 55 17.18 24.67 -1.71
C GLU A 55 15.89 24.20 -2.41
N GLN A 56 15.45 24.88 -3.46
CA GLN A 56 14.37 24.40 -4.32
C GLN A 56 14.96 23.45 -5.37
N GLY A 57 14.89 22.14 -5.10
CA GLY A 57 15.25 21.12 -6.09
C GLY A 57 14.54 21.38 -7.42
N MET A 58 15.30 21.68 -8.47
CA MET A 58 14.78 21.83 -9.82
C MET A 58 14.08 20.53 -10.24
N GLU A 59 12.81 20.62 -10.59
CA GLU A 59 12.07 19.53 -11.23
C GLU A 59 12.54 19.44 -12.69
N LEU A 60 13.30 18.39 -13.03
CA LEU A 60 13.75 18.16 -14.40
C LEU A 60 12.56 17.75 -15.27
N ALA A 61 12.16 18.63 -16.18
CA ALA A 61 11.13 18.36 -17.18
C ALA A 61 11.74 17.81 -18.47
N VAL A 62 10.93 17.10 -19.26
CA VAL A 62 11.33 16.65 -20.61
C VAL A 62 11.75 17.86 -21.45
N GLY A 63 12.94 17.78 -22.04
CA GLY A 63 13.55 18.88 -22.81
C GLY A 63 14.53 19.75 -22.02
N ASN A 64 14.69 19.53 -20.70
CA ASN A 64 15.79 20.14 -19.94
C ASN A 64 17.12 19.42 -20.20
N ASN A 65 18.22 20.17 -20.11
CA ASN A 65 19.56 19.57 -20.14
C ASN A 65 19.79 18.76 -18.86
N ALA A 66 20.32 17.55 -19.00
CA ALA A 66 20.67 16.70 -17.86
C ALA A 66 21.82 17.34 -17.05
N PRO A 67 21.69 17.50 -15.72
CA PRO A 67 22.75 18.06 -14.89
C PRO A 67 24.05 17.26 -15.01
N ASP A 68 25.17 17.90 -15.36
CA ASP A 68 26.44 17.19 -15.44
C ASP A 68 26.95 16.73 -14.07
N PHE A 69 27.75 15.67 -14.07
CA PHE A 69 28.43 15.13 -12.90
C PHE A 69 29.75 14.50 -13.30
N SER A 70 30.68 14.38 -12.35
CA SER A 70 31.89 13.56 -12.48
C SER A 70 32.05 12.76 -11.19
N LEU A 71 31.87 11.44 -11.26
CA LEU A 71 31.77 10.57 -10.09
C LEU A 71 32.45 9.23 -10.35
N PRO A 72 32.95 8.55 -9.28
CA PRO A 72 33.63 7.28 -9.42
C PRO A 72 32.66 6.17 -9.85
N THR A 73 33.14 5.28 -10.71
CA THR A 73 32.41 4.12 -11.22
C THR A 73 32.81 2.83 -10.51
N ASP A 74 32.21 1.71 -10.90
CA ASP A 74 32.53 0.35 -10.47
C ASP A 74 33.99 -0.09 -10.73
N SER A 75 34.71 0.58 -11.63
CA SER A 75 36.15 0.37 -11.87
C SER A 75 37.04 1.23 -10.96
N GLY A 76 36.46 2.20 -10.25
CA GLY A 76 37.17 3.21 -9.47
C GLY A 76 37.61 4.44 -10.29
N GLU A 77 37.42 4.43 -11.61
CA GLU A 77 37.66 5.61 -12.46
C GLU A 77 36.45 6.55 -12.43
N ASN A 78 36.71 7.86 -12.58
CA ASN A 78 35.63 8.83 -12.70
C ASN A 78 35.03 8.79 -14.10
N LEU A 79 33.70 8.87 -14.17
CA LEU A 79 32.95 9.07 -15.40
C LEU A 79 32.23 10.40 -15.32
N SER A 80 32.35 11.20 -16.38
CA SER A 80 31.63 12.46 -16.51
C SER A 80 30.52 12.37 -17.54
N LEU A 81 29.31 12.86 -17.23
CA LEU A 81 28.18 12.73 -18.17
C LEU A 81 28.42 13.55 -19.45
N SER A 82 29.09 14.69 -19.32
CA SER A 82 29.53 15.52 -20.45
C SER A 82 30.43 14.82 -21.47
N GLU A 83 31.03 13.67 -21.13
CA GLU A 83 31.80 12.87 -22.09
C GLU A 83 30.93 12.32 -23.23
N PHE A 84 29.62 12.16 -22.97
CA PHE A 84 28.63 11.58 -23.89
C PHE A 84 27.77 12.61 -24.62
N PHE A 85 27.76 13.87 -24.17
CA PHE A 85 26.95 14.93 -24.80
C PHE A 85 27.29 15.04 -26.29
N ASP A 86 26.24 15.09 -27.11
CA ASP A 86 26.29 15.14 -28.59
C ASP A 86 27.06 14.00 -29.27
N LYS A 87 27.44 12.94 -28.53
CA LYS A 87 28.15 11.77 -29.07
C LYS A 87 27.33 10.49 -29.01
N LYS A 88 26.58 10.27 -27.93
CA LYS A 88 25.77 9.07 -27.71
C LYS A 88 24.48 9.39 -26.98
N ASN A 89 23.48 8.55 -27.18
CA ASN A 89 22.31 8.54 -26.32
C ASN A 89 22.70 7.95 -24.95
N VAL A 90 22.17 8.49 -23.85
CA VAL A 90 22.46 8.00 -22.50
C VAL A 90 21.17 7.65 -21.79
N VAL A 91 21.07 6.40 -21.33
CA VAL A 91 20.08 5.97 -20.35
C VAL A 91 20.74 6.02 -18.98
N LEU A 92 20.46 7.10 -18.26
CA LEU A 92 20.84 7.26 -16.86
C LEU A 92 19.68 6.75 -15.99
N TYR A 93 19.87 5.63 -15.29
CA TYR A 93 18.85 5.06 -14.41
C TYR A 93 19.30 5.05 -12.95
N PHE A 94 18.42 5.52 -12.08
CA PHE A 94 18.67 5.68 -10.65
C PHE A 94 17.97 4.58 -9.88
N TYR A 95 18.67 3.95 -8.94
CA TYR A 95 18.08 2.85 -8.17
C TYR A 95 18.47 2.89 -6.68
N PRO A 96 17.59 2.44 -5.77
CA PRO A 96 17.81 2.59 -4.33
C PRO A 96 19.02 1.87 -3.74
N LYS A 97 19.30 0.64 -4.21
CA LYS A 97 20.37 -0.19 -3.67
C LYS A 97 20.69 -1.42 -4.55
N ASP A 98 21.98 -1.73 -4.68
CA ASP A 98 22.49 -3.00 -5.21
C ASP A 98 21.87 -4.21 -4.47
N ASP A 99 21.79 -5.35 -5.16
CA ASP A 99 21.32 -6.64 -4.61
C ASP A 99 19.87 -6.67 -4.05
N THR A 100 19.07 -5.63 -4.30
CA THR A 100 17.63 -5.64 -3.95
C THR A 100 16.78 -6.26 -5.06
N PRO A 101 15.68 -6.97 -4.75
CA PRO A 101 14.96 -7.78 -5.74
C PRO A 101 14.48 -7.00 -6.98
N GLY A 102 13.96 -5.79 -6.79
CA GLY A 102 13.49 -4.92 -7.88
C GLY A 102 14.65 -4.42 -8.76
N CYS A 103 15.65 -3.78 -8.15
CA CYS A 103 16.80 -3.22 -8.86
C CYS A 103 17.64 -4.30 -9.56
N THR A 104 17.74 -5.48 -8.96
CA THR A 104 18.41 -6.64 -9.58
C THR A 104 17.69 -7.09 -10.85
N MET A 105 16.35 -7.05 -10.85
CA MET A 105 15.56 -7.43 -12.02
C MET A 105 15.69 -6.41 -13.15
N GLU A 106 15.67 -5.12 -12.80
CA GLU A 106 15.84 -4.02 -13.75
C GLU A 106 17.25 -4.02 -14.38
N ALA A 107 18.30 -4.15 -13.57
CA ALA A 107 19.68 -4.23 -14.06
C ALA A 107 19.90 -5.44 -14.99
N LYS A 108 19.30 -6.60 -14.67
CA LYS A 108 19.30 -7.77 -15.57
C LYS A 108 18.52 -7.50 -16.85
N GLY A 109 17.40 -6.79 -16.77
CA GLY A 109 16.63 -6.39 -17.95
C GLY A 109 17.43 -5.53 -18.93
N PHE A 110 18.24 -4.59 -18.43
CA PHE A 110 19.16 -3.81 -19.26
C PHE A 110 20.26 -4.67 -19.87
N ARG A 111 20.87 -5.56 -19.08
CA ARG A 111 21.89 -6.51 -19.57
C ARG A 111 21.34 -7.37 -20.70
N ASP A 112 20.16 -7.95 -20.50
CA ASP A 112 19.56 -8.90 -21.44
C ASP A 112 19.13 -8.22 -22.76
N LYS A 113 19.08 -6.88 -22.79
CA LYS A 113 18.76 -6.06 -23.97
C LYS A 113 19.90 -5.16 -24.43
N ILE A 114 21.13 -5.41 -23.98
CA ILE A 114 22.26 -4.49 -24.24
C ILE A 114 22.52 -4.28 -25.74
N ASP A 115 22.25 -5.30 -26.56
CA ASP A 115 22.39 -5.23 -28.02
C ASP A 115 21.36 -4.28 -28.65
N ASP A 116 20.12 -4.24 -28.14
CA ASP A 116 19.08 -3.33 -28.60
C ASP A 116 19.47 -1.86 -28.32
N PHE A 117 20.05 -1.59 -27.16
CA PHE A 117 20.55 -0.25 -26.82
C PHE A 117 21.78 0.13 -27.64
N SER A 118 22.69 -0.83 -27.85
CA SER A 118 23.88 -0.63 -28.68
C SER A 118 23.52 -0.30 -30.13
N PHE A 119 22.48 -0.94 -30.68
CA PHE A 119 21.93 -0.65 -32.01
C PHE A 119 21.41 0.80 -32.13
N LEU A 120 20.93 1.39 -31.04
CA LEU A 120 20.44 2.77 -30.96
C LEU A 120 21.52 3.78 -30.53
N ASP A 121 22.80 3.40 -30.61
CA ASP A 121 23.96 4.14 -30.09
C ASP A 121 23.73 4.71 -28.68
N THR A 122 23.18 3.86 -27.82
CA THR A 122 22.77 4.22 -26.46
C THR A 122 23.63 3.52 -25.43
N VAL A 123 24.23 4.29 -24.52
CA VAL A 123 24.94 3.77 -23.35
C VAL A 123 24.03 3.77 -22.14
N ILE A 124 24.23 2.80 -21.24
CA ILE A 124 23.46 2.67 -20.00
C ILE A 124 24.39 2.99 -18.83
N ILE A 125 23.92 3.80 -17.90
CA ILE A 125 24.66 4.15 -16.68
C ILE A 125 23.71 3.99 -15.49
N GLY A 126 24.06 3.09 -14.58
CA GLY A 126 23.33 2.91 -13.33
C GLY A 126 23.90 3.79 -12.23
N VAL A 127 23.05 4.35 -11.37
CA VAL A 127 23.49 5.24 -10.28
C VAL A 127 22.79 4.87 -8.97
N SER A 128 23.57 4.65 -7.90
CA SER A 128 23.05 4.56 -6.53
C SER A 128 23.99 5.22 -5.52
N LYS A 129 23.66 5.13 -4.22
CA LYS A 129 24.53 5.54 -3.11
C LYS A 129 25.50 4.46 -2.63
N ASP A 130 25.43 3.28 -3.22
CA ASP A 130 26.33 2.20 -2.84
C ASP A 130 27.76 2.57 -3.23
N SER A 131 28.72 2.07 -2.46
CA SER A 131 30.13 2.36 -2.70
C SER A 131 30.64 1.66 -3.97
N VAL A 132 31.75 2.17 -4.51
CA VAL A 132 32.48 1.54 -5.64
C VAL A 132 32.63 0.04 -5.42
N ARG A 133 33.05 -0.38 -4.22
CA ARG A 133 33.22 -1.80 -3.88
C ARG A 133 31.92 -2.60 -4.01
N CYS A 134 30.78 -2.03 -3.61
CA CYS A 134 29.48 -2.70 -3.75
C CYS A 134 29.15 -2.89 -5.24
N HIS A 135 29.33 -1.84 -6.03
CA HIS A 135 29.09 -1.86 -7.45
C HIS A 135 29.96 -2.87 -8.18
N THR A 136 31.26 -2.94 -7.85
CA THR A 136 32.17 -3.95 -8.41
C THR A 136 31.62 -5.37 -8.16
N ASN A 137 31.15 -5.66 -6.95
CA ASN A 137 30.57 -6.95 -6.60
C ASN A 137 29.25 -7.22 -7.32
N PHE A 138 28.35 -6.23 -7.39
CA PHE A 138 27.05 -6.33 -8.03
C PHE A 138 27.18 -6.58 -9.54
N LYS A 139 28.06 -5.81 -10.20
CA LYS A 139 28.40 -5.98 -11.62
C LYS A 139 28.99 -7.34 -11.90
N ALA A 140 29.95 -7.81 -11.10
CA ALA A 140 30.54 -9.14 -11.27
C ALA A 140 29.51 -10.26 -11.06
N LYS A 141 28.69 -10.16 -10.01
CA LYS A 141 27.69 -11.17 -9.63
C LYS A 141 26.61 -11.38 -10.69
N TYR A 142 26.21 -10.32 -11.39
CA TYR A 142 25.15 -10.39 -12.41
C TYR A 142 25.65 -10.19 -13.84
N SER A 143 26.97 -10.08 -14.03
CA SER A 143 27.62 -9.88 -15.34
C SER A 143 27.03 -8.68 -16.09
N LEU A 144 26.95 -7.53 -15.42
CA LEU A 144 26.38 -6.32 -16.00
C LEU A 144 27.39 -5.67 -16.97
N PRO A 145 27.04 -5.45 -18.25
CA PRO A 145 27.98 -4.99 -19.29
C PRO A 145 28.14 -3.47 -19.33
N PHE A 146 27.57 -2.74 -18.36
CA PHE A 146 27.51 -1.28 -18.32
C PHE A 146 28.09 -0.74 -17.01
N SER A 147 28.34 0.57 -16.96
CA SER A 147 28.97 1.23 -15.80
C SER A 147 27.96 1.54 -14.69
N LEU A 148 28.41 1.39 -13.44
CA LEU A 148 27.66 1.78 -12.24
C LEU A 148 28.41 2.91 -11.53
N VAL A 149 27.74 4.04 -11.33
CA VAL A 149 28.30 5.25 -10.71
C VAL A 149 27.93 5.30 -9.23
N SER A 150 28.96 5.38 -8.39
CA SER A 150 28.87 5.44 -6.94
C SER A 150 28.71 6.89 -6.48
N ASN A 151 27.53 7.25 -5.98
CA ASN A 151 27.26 8.57 -5.42
C ASN A 151 27.03 8.53 -3.89
N GLU A 152 28.07 8.16 -3.13
CA GLU A 152 27.98 7.98 -1.68
C GLU A 152 27.48 9.23 -0.93
N ASN A 153 27.85 10.43 -1.41
CA ASN A 153 27.49 11.72 -0.81
C ASN A 153 26.09 12.23 -1.20
N ALA A 154 25.40 11.55 -2.12
CA ALA A 154 24.06 11.89 -2.62
C ALA A 154 23.92 13.26 -3.33
N GLU A 155 24.98 14.05 -3.47
CA GLU A 155 24.93 15.39 -4.07
C GLU A 155 24.34 15.37 -5.51
N MET A 156 24.84 14.46 -6.35
CA MET A 156 24.33 14.32 -7.73
C MET A 156 22.87 13.83 -7.77
N LEU A 157 22.46 12.91 -6.90
CA LEU A 157 21.08 12.43 -6.83
C LEU A 157 20.13 13.59 -6.45
N GLY A 158 20.58 14.56 -5.64
CA GLY A 158 19.85 15.78 -5.33
C GLY A 158 19.65 16.69 -6.55
N LYS A 159 20.69 16.89 -7.38
CA LYS A 159 20.61 17.68 -8.62
C LYS A 159 19.60 17.11 -9.63
N TYR A 160 19.41 15.79 -9.63
CA TYR A 160 18.46 15.10 -10.50
C TYR A 160 17.05 14.98 -9.90
N GLY A 161 16.81 15.48 -8.68
CA GLY A 161 15.52 15.35 -8.00
C GLY A 161 15.13 13.93 -7.61
N VAL A 162 16.04 12.95 -7.80
CA VAL A 162 15.83 11.52 -7.47
C VAL A 162 16.24 11.20 -6.04
N TRP A 163 17.08 12.04 -5.42
CA TRP A 163 17.29 12.04 -3.98
C TRP A 163 16.16 12.79 -3.29
N VAL A 164 15.05 12.09 -3.14
CA VAL A 164 14.14 12.40 -2.05
C VAL A 164 14.83 11.81 -0.82
N GLU A 165 15.19 12.63 0.18
CA GLU A 165 15.43 12.08 1.51
C GLU A 165 14.33 11.05 1.74
N LYS A 166 14.68 9.77 1.95
CA LYS A 166 13.70 8.73 2.33
C LYS A 166 12.81 9.41 3.32
N SER A 167 11.57 9.71 2.92
CA SER A 167 10.67 10.51 3.73
C SER A 167 10.57 9.73 5.03
N MET A 168 11.32 10.23 6.00
CA MET A 168 11.60 9.48 7.19
C MET A 168 10.27 9.45 7.90
N PHE A 169 9.73 8.25 7.99
CA PHE A 169 8.52 7.90 8.68
C PHE A 169 8.33 8.80 9.92
N GLY A 170 7.20 9.51 9.95
CA GLY A 170 6.78 10.35 11.08
C GLY A 170 6.92 11.87 10.95
N LYS A 171 7.15 12.45 9.76
CA LYS A 171 7.40 13.89 9.64
C LYS A 171 6.22 14.64 9.01
N ASN A 172 5.58 15.53 9.79
CA ASN A 172 5.26 16.94 9.43
C ASN A 172 4.17 17.57 10.30
N HIS A 173 3.45 16.77 11.09
CA HIS A 173 2.33 17.28 11.89
C HIS A 173 2.69 17.25 13.38
N SER A 174 2.83 18.43 13.99
CA SER A 174 3.02 18.57 15.44
C SER A 174 1.70 18.40 16.19
N ASN A 175 0.61 18.93 15.64
CA ASN A 175 -0.79 18.65 15.96
C ASN A 175 -1.57 18.93 14.68
N PHE A 176 -2.39 18.00 14.23
CA PHE A 176 -3.14 18.12 12.98
C PHE A 176 -4.48 17.41 13.12
N GLU A 177 -5.55 18.15 12.84
CA GLU A 177 -6.93 17.70 12.92
C GLU A 177 -7.56 17.91 11.56
N LEU A 178 -8.23 16.88 11.06
CA LEU A 178 -8.99 16.93 9.82
C LEU A 178 -10.41 16.50 10.10
N ASP A 179 -11.35 17.31 9.61
CA ASP A 179 -12.76 16.97 9.62
C ASP A 179 -13.22 16.74 8.19
N SER A 180 -13.59 15.50 7.87
CA SER A 180 -14.01 15.11 6.52
C SER A 180 -15.51 15.12 6.30
N ASP A 181 -16.31 15.26 7.35
CA ASP A 181 -17.75 14.96 7.30
C ASP A 181 -17.99 13.60 6.59
N ASP A 182 -19.09 13.44 5.85
CA ASP A 182 -19.38 12.26 5.01
C ASP A 182 -18.75 12.31 3.60
N SER A 183 -18.01 13.38 3.30
CA SER A 183 -17.44 13.64 1.97
C SER A 183 -16.18 12.82 1.71
N SER A 184 -15.95 12.48 0.45
CA SER A 184 -14.64 11.98 0.01
C SER A 184 -13.63 13.13 0.03
N VAL A 185 -12.37 12.82 0.31
CA VAL A 185 -11.32 13.78 0.60
C VAL A 185 -10.20 13.70 -0.44
N VAL A 186 -9.72 14.85 -0.88
CA VAL A 186 -8.50 14.99 -1.68
C VAL A 186 -7.47 15.78 -0.88
N ILE A 187 -6.30 15.20 -0.65
CA ILE A 187 -5.16 15.85 -0.02
C ILE A 187 -4.15 16.22 -1.10
N THR A 188 -3.91 17.52 -1.27
CA THR A 188 -2.95 18.06 -2.23
C THR A 188 -1.70 18.59 -1.53
N GLY A 189 -0.62 18.80 -2.29
CA GLY A 189 0.61 19.38 -1.79
C GLY A 189 1.84 18.81 -2.49
N LYS A 190 3.02 19.42 -2.28
CA LYS A 190 4.28 18.98 -2.91
C LYS A 190 4.67 17.56 -2.50
N ASN A 191 5.54 16.92 -3.28
CA ASN A 191 6.10 15.62 -2.91
C ASN A 191 6.95 15.73 -1.64
N GLY A 192 6.91 14.69 -0.80
CA GLY A 192 7.63 14.66 0.48
C GLY A 192 6.97 15.42 1.64
N ILE A 193 5.89 16.19 1.40
CA ILE A 193 5.23 17.01 2.42
C ILE A 193 4.40 16.23 3.48
N GLY A 194 4.27 14.91 3.33
CA GLY A 194 3.59 14.07 4.31
C GLY A 194 2.16 13.66 3.95
N LYS A 195 1.67 13.89 2.72
CA LYS A 195 0.36 13.38 2.24
C LYS A 195 0.14 11.91 2.57
N THR A 196 1.10 11.06 2.21
CA THR A 196 1.06 9.63 2.50
C THR A 196 1.13 9.31 4.00
N ASN A 197 1.67 10.20 4.85
CA ASN A 197 1.69 9.98 6.29
C ASN A 197 0.29 10.11 6.90
N ILE A 198 -0.56 10.99 6.35
CA ILE A 198 -1.98 11.10 6.75
C ILE A 198 -2.71 9.80 6.37
N LEU A 199 -2.57 9.34 5.12
CA LEU A 199 -3.17 8.08 4.73
C LEU A 199 -2.63 6.90 5.56
N GLU A 200 -1.32 6.87 5.87
CA GLU A 200 -0.71 5.83 6.71
C GLU A 200 -1.34 5.82 8.10
N ALA A 201 -1.55 7.00 8.71
CA ALA A 201 -2.27 7.13 9.96
C ALA A 201 -3.68 6.55 9.83
N ILE A 202 -4.46 6.90 8.80
CA ILE A 202 -5.80 6.34 8.58
C ILE A 202 -5.76 4.81 8.42
N SER A 203 -4.76 4.26 7.73
CA SER A 203 -4.64 2.82 7.51
C SER A 203 -4.40 2.00 8.78
N LEU A 204 -4.01 2.64 9.90
CA LEU A 204 -3.92 1.99 11.20
C LEU A 204 -5.29 1.47 11.67
N LEU A 205 -6.41 2.06 11.22
CA LEU A 205 -7.76 1.54 11.50
C LEU A 205 -7.95 0.12 10.94
N ALA A 206 -7.33 -0.23 9.82
CA ALA A 206 -7.47 -1.58 9.26
C ALA A 206 -6.49 -2.60 9.84
N LYS A 207 -5.22 -2.25 10.06
CA LYS A 207 -4.19 -3.20 10.52
C LYS A 207 -3.15 -2.52 11.38
N SER A 208 -2.57 -3.32 12.31
CA SER A 208 -1.59 -2.82 13.28
C SER A 208 -0.40 -2.11 12.68
N ASN A 209 0.04 -2.50 11.49
CA ASN A 209 1.24 -1.92 10.88
C ASN A 209 0.90 -0.93 9.75
N GLY A 210 -0.38 -0.59 9.56
CA GLY A 210 -0.79 0.30 8.48
C GLY A 210 -0.48 -0.26 7.09
N MET A 211 -0.49 0.61 6.09
CA MET A 211 -0.24 0.26 4.70
C MET A 211 1.25 0.08 4.39
N LYS A 212 2.13 0.86 5.04
CA LYS A 212 3.60 0.76 4.89
C LYS A 212 4.23 -0.34 5.74
N LYS A 213 3.44 -1.01 6.58
CA LYS A 213 3.88 -2.09 7.49
C LYS A 213 4.90 -1.62 8.55
N ALA A 214 4.83 -0.34 8.93
CA ALA A 214 5.77 0.26 9.88
C ALA A 214 5.53 -0.22 11.33
N LYS A 215 6.63 -0.43 12.07
CA LYS A 215 6.60 -0.64 13.53
C LYS A 215 6.19 0.63 14.27
N ALA A 216 5.81 0.51 15.54
CA ALA A 216 5.42 1.65 16.36
C ALA A 216 6.54 2.71 16.45
N SER A 217 7.77 2.28 16.67
CA SER A 217 8.95 3.14 16.72
C SER A 217 9.32 3.76 15.36
N GLU A 218 8.97 3.11 14.26
CA GLU A 218 9.23 3.65 12.92
C GLU A 218 8.29 4.81 12.59
N ILE A 219 7.07 4.86 13.14
CA ILE A 219 6.10 5.96 12.93
C ILE A 219 6.50 7.24 13.69
N GLN A 220 7.38 7.13 14.69
CA GLN A 220 7.78 8.22 15.57
C GLN A 220 8.31 9.44 14.81
N ASN A 221 7.78 10.63 15.16
CA ASN A 221 8.38 11.87 14.72
C ASN A 221 9.77 12.03 15.36
N ARG A 222 10.82 12.00 14.54
CA ARG A 222 12.21 12.09 15.01
C ARG A 222 12.57 13.43 15.63
N PHE A 223 11.78 14.47 15.37
CA PHE A 223 11.97 15.79 15.95
C PHE A 223 11.21 15.97 17.27
N SER A 224 10.46 14.95 17.70
CA SER A 224 9.75 14.96 18.98
C SER A 224 10.22 13.80 19.85
N ASN A 225 10.43 14.10 21.14
CA ASN A 225 10.67 13.08 22.17
C ASN A 225 9.36 12.52 22.74
N GLU A 226 8.21 13.08 22.37
CA GLU A 226 6.90 12.62 22.81
C GLU A 226 6.39 11.49 21.93
N ASP A 227 5.76 10.48 22.53
CA ASP A 227 5.14 9.38 21.81
C ASP A 227 3.98 9.89 20.93
N TRP A 228 3.88 9.34 19.71
CA TRP A 228 2.80 9.71 18.81
C TRP A 228 1.47 9.09 19.24
N VAL A 229 0.39 9.83 18.98
CA VAL A 229 -0.99 9.41 19.15
C VAL A 229 -1.77 9.80 17.91
N VAL A 230 -2.65 8.91 17.45
CA VAL A 230 -3.67 9.22 16.45
C VAL A 230 -5.02 8.91 17.06
N HIS A 231 -5.93 9.86 16.95
CA HIS A 231 -7.31 9.73 17.40
C HIS A 231 -8.24 9.80 16.19
N TYR A 232 -9.31 9.01 16.23
CA TYR A 232 -10.32 8.93 15.20
C TYR A 232 -11.69 8.96 15.85
N ASP A 233 -12.58 9.76 15.32
CA ASP A 233 -14.02 9.57 15.47
C ASP A 233 -14.52 8.88 14.19
N PHE A 234 -14.91 7.62 14.33
CA PHE A 234 -15.18 6.73 13.20
C PHE A 234 -16.62 6.20 13.26
N PHE A 235 -17.41 6.52 12.25
CA PHE A 235 -18.73 5.94 12.03
C PHE A 235 -18.60 4.67 11.20
N ASN A 236 -19.04 3.54 11.75
CA ASN A 236 -18.92 2.22 11.10
C ASN A 236 -20.14 1.84 10.23
N GLY A 237 -21.05 2.79 9.99
CA GLY A 237 -22.34 2.58 9.35
C GLY A 237 -23.50 2.31 10.31
N MET A 238 -23.22 1.96 11.57
CA MET A 238 -24.22 1.78 12.62
C MET A 238 -24.00 2.76 13.78
N ASP A 239 -22.78 2.80 14.32
CA ASP A 239 -22.42 3.58 15.50
C ASP A 239 -21.15 4.40 15.26
N PHE A 240 -21.02 5.48 16.04
CA PHE A 240 -19.77 6.21 16.18
C PHE A 240 -18.89 5.56 17.25
N ASN A 241 -17.64 5.30 16.92
CA ASN A 241 -16.61 4.82 17.83
C ASN A 241 -15.48 5.84 17.92
N SER A 242 -15.09 6.17 19.15
CA SER A 242 -13.92 6.98 19.42
C SER A 242 -12.71 6.07 19.59
N ILE A 243 -11.77 6.12 18.65
CA ILE A 243 -10.63 5.19 18.57
C ILE A 243 -9.34 5.96 18.80
N GLY A 244 -8.56 5.54 19.79
CA GLY A 244 -7.21 6.04 20.03
C GLY A 244 -6.16 4.97 19.71
N ILE A 245 -5.15 5.32 18.91
CA ILE A 245 -4.00 4.46 18.65
C ILE A 245 -2.74 5.23 19.01
N ALA A 246 -1.99 4.72 19.97
CA ALA A 246 -0.81 5.39 20.49
C ALA A 246 0.41 4.47 20.51
N LYS A 247 1.59 5.07 20.43
CA LYS A 247 2.82 4.35 20.78
C LYS A 247 2.89 4.13 22.29
N SER A 248 3.32 2.94 22.67
CA SER A 248 3.69 2.59 24.03
C SER A 248 4.90 1.69 23.95
N PHE A 249 6.07 2.24 24.26
CA PHE A 249 7.37 1.62 23.98
C PHE A 249 7.48 1.22 22.49
N ASP A 250 7.75 -0.05 22.20
CA ASP A 250 7.81 -0.61 20.84
C ASP A 250 6.48 -1.20 20.33
N LYS A 251 5.39 -1.03 21.09
CA LYS A 251 4.06 -1.56 20.75
C LYS A 251 3.07 -0.44 20.48
N LYS A 252 1.93 -0.81 19.89
CA LYS A 252 0.77 0.06 19.68
C LYS A 252 -0.27 -0.28 20.74
N LEU A 253 -0.70 0.72 21.49
CA LEU A 253 -1.82 0.65 22.41
C LEU A 253 -3.07 1.14 21.68
N ILE A 254 -4.19 0.46 21.89
CA ILE A 254 -5.47 0.79 21.25
C ILE A 254 -6.49 1.04 22.33
N GLN A 255 -7.23 2.13 22.18
CA GLN A 255 -8.41 2.44 22.97
C GLN A 255 -9.61 2.58 22.04
N ILE A 256 -10.75 2.04 22.47
CA ILE A 256 -12.02 2.17 21.78
C ILE A 256 -13.04 2.59 22.84
N ASP A 257 -13.67 3.73 22.62
CA ASP A 257 -14.65 4.34 23.53
C ASP A 257 -14.12 4.45 24.97
N GLY A 258 -12.88 4.93 25.09
CA GLY A 258 -12.16 5.09 26.35
C GLY A 258 -11.63 3.79 26.98
N LYS A 259 -11.88 2.62 26.38
CA LYS A 259 -11.46 1.32 26.92
C LYS A 259 -10.25 0.76 26.17
N THR A 260 -9.17 0.48 26.90
CA THR A 260 -7.97 -0.19 26.36
C THR A 260 -8.30 -1.59 25.87
N GLN A 261 -7.85 -1.92 24.66
CA GLN A 261 -8.08 -3.21 24.02
C GLN A 261 -6.85 -4.11 24.15
N SER A 262 -7.08 -5.41 24.37
CA SER A 262 -6.00 -6.40 24.51
C SER A 262 -5.40 -6.86 23.18
N SER A 263 -6.11 -6.63 22.05
CA SER A 263 -5.71 -7.09 20.73
C SER A 263 -6.22 -6.17 19.64
N TYR A 264 -5.44 -5.99 18.57
CA TYR A 264 -5.82 -5.26 17.36
C TYR A 264 -7.04 -5.86 16.66
N SER A 265 -7.38 -7.11 16.97
CA SER A 265 -8.53 -7.79 16.38
C SER A 265 -9.87 -7.15 16.72
N SER A 266 -9.96 -6.35 17.78
CA SER A 266 -11.17 -5.58 18.10
C SER A 266 -11.52 -4.56 17.01
N LEU A 267 -10.50 -3.95 16.38
CA LEU A 267 -10.70 -2.98 15.29
C LEU A 267 -11.24 -3.62 14.01
N TYR A 268 -10.94 -4.90 13.74
CA TYR A 268 -11.41 -5.58 12.51
C TYR A 268 -12.94 -5.71 12.42
N LYS A 269 -13.64 -5.59 13.56
CA LYS A 269 -15.11 -5.58 13.62
C LYS A 269 -15.72 -4.19 13.42
N ILE A 270 -14.91 -3.15 13.58
CA ILE A 270 -15.36 -1.76 13.59
C ILE A 270 -15.01 -1.09 12.27
N SER A 271 -13.75 -1.20 11.83
CA SER A 271 -13.24 -0.45 10.69
C SER A 271 -12.75 -1.38 9.58
N ASN A 272 -13.28 -1.16 8.38
CA ASN A 272 -12.80 -1.78 7.15
C ASN A 272 -12.16 -0.70 6.28
N VAL A 273 -10.83 -0.78 6.13
CA VAL A 273 -10.08 0.13 5.26
C VAL A 273 -9.34 -0.69 4.22
N ILE A 274 -9.46 -0.30 2.96
CA ILE A 274 -8.69 -0.85 1.84
C ILE A 274 -7.91 0.28 1.17
N TRP A 275 -6.75 -0.05 0.61
CA TRP A 275 -5.89 0.94 -0.01
C TRP A 275 -5.18 0.41 -1.25
N LEU A 276 -4.82 1.36 -2.11
CA LEU A 276 -3.89 1.20 -3.22
C LEU A 276 -2.80 2.27 -3.11
N ILE A 277 -1.54 1.83 -3.10
CA ILE A 277 -0.37 2.70 -3.04
C ILE A 277 0.62 2.28 -4.13
N PRO A 278 1.54 3.17 -4.58
CA PRO A 278 2.46 2.87 -5.69
C PRO A 278 3.31 1.61 -5.45
N GLN A 279 3.67 1.33 -4.19
CA GLN A 279 4.44 0.14 -3.79
C GLN A 279 3.72 -1.19 -4.07
N MET A 280 2.41 -1.15 -4.35
CA MET A 280 1.60 -2.33 -4.63
C MET A 280 1.48 -2.67 -6.11
N ASP A 281 2.00 -1.86 -7.03
CA ASP A 281 1.85 -2.06 -8.48
C ASP A 281 2.25 -3.48 -8.93
N TYR A 282 3.26 -4.05 -8.26
CA TYR A 282 3.79 -5.38 -8.55
C TYR A 282 3.22 -6.49 -7.66
N VAL A 283 2.23 -6.21 -6.78
CA VAL A 283 1.73 -7.19 -5.81
C VAL A 283 1.16 -8.44 -6.48
N LEU A 284 0.55 -8.30 -7.65
CA LEU A 284 0.00 -9.39 -8.45
C LEU A 284 1.06 -10.10 -9.32
N LEU A 285 2.27 -9.55 -9.42
CA LEU A 285 3.40 -10.13 -10.15
C LEU A 285 4.43 -10.81 -9.24
N ASN A 286 4.44 -10.42 -7.96
CA ASN A 286 5.33 -10.93 -6.93
C ASN A 286 5.03 -12.41 -6.59
N SER A 287 5.69 -12.91 -5.54
CA SER A 287 5.58 -14.29 -5.08
C SER A 287 4.11 -14.73 -4.84
N PRO A 288 3.80 -16.04 -4.92
CA PRO A 288 2.47 -16.56 -4.55
C PRO A 288 2.01 -16.10 -3.17
N SER A 289 2.94 -15.95 -2.21
CA SER A 289 2.63 -15.45 -0.87
C SER A 289 2.14 -14.01 -0.87
N ASP A 290 2.68 -13.13 -1.74
CA ASP A 290 2.26 -11.73 -1.80
C ASP A 290 0.90 -11.59 -2.48
N ARG A 291 0.65 -12.36 -3.54
CA ARG A 291 -0.68 -12.47 -4.16
C ARG A 291 -1.72 -13.00 -3.17
N LEU A 292 -1.36 -14.00 -2.38
CA LEU A 292 -2.24 -14.55 -1.36
C LEU A 292 -2.52 -13.54 -0.24
N LYS A 293 -1.52 -12.77 0.22
CA LYS A 293 -1.73 -11.67 1.19
C LYS A 293 -2.64 -10.57 0.63
N PHE A 294 -2.55 -10.29 -0.67
CA PHE A 294 -3.45 -9.35 -1.36
C PHE A 294 -4.89 -9.88 -1.32
N LEU A 295 -5.11 -11.14 -1.70
CA LEU A 295 -6.42 -11.78 -1.60
C LEU A 295 -6.93 -11.78 -0.14
N ASP A 296 -6.09 -12.16 0.81
CA ASP A 296 -6.43 -12.22 2.24
C ASP A 296 -6.88 -10.86 2.78
N ARG A 297 -6.31 -9.76 2.29
CA ARG A 297 -6.76 -8.42 2.63
C ARG A 297 -8.16 -8.14 2.08
N ILE A 298 -8.44 -8.56 0.84
CA ILE A 298 -9.79 -8.44 0.27
C ILE A 298 -10.78 -9.29 1.08
N VAL A 299 -10.46 -10.56 1.35
CA VAL A 299 -11.33 -11.46 2.13
C VAL A 299 -11.63 -10.88 3.52
N SER A 300 -10.64 -10.28 4.19
CA SER A 300 -10.86 -9.62 5.49
C SER A 300 -11.79 -8.41 5.44
N LEU A 301 -12.09 -7.86 4.26
CA LEU A 301 -13.12 -6.83 4.13
C LEU A 301 -14.50 -7.44 4.28
N PHE A 302 -14.75 -8.61 3.67
CA PHE A 302 -16.06 -9.25 3.67
C PHE A 302 -16.32 -10.06 4.94
N GLU A 303 -15.29 -10.72 5.45
CA GLU A 303 -15.41 -11.76 6.47
C GLU A 303 -14.74 -11.34 7.78
N GLU A 304 -15.54 -10.91 8.77
CA GLU A 304 -15.06 -10.37 10.06
C GLU A 304 -14.20 -11.39 10.84
N ASN A 305 -14.53 -12.68 10.72
CA ASN A 305 -13.81 -13.75 11.42
C ASN A 305 -12.52 -14.18 10.71
N TYR A 306 -12.27 -13.73 9.47
CA TYR A 306 -11.17 -14.19 8.65
C TYR A 306 -9.82 -14.00 9.34
N THR A 307 -9.55 -12.79 9.83
CA THR A 307 -8.27 -12.47 10.44
C THR A 307 -8.04 -13.26 11.73
N CYS A 308 -9.08 -13.52 12.51
CA CYS A 308 -9.00 -14.36 13.70
C CYS A 308 -8.60 -15.81 13.33
N CYS A 309 -9.30 -16.40 12.36
CA CYS A 309 -8.99 -17.74 11.87
C CYS A 309 -7.56 -17.85 11.32
N TYR A 310 -7.15 -16.87 10.50
CA TYR A 310 -5.81 -16.79 9.95
C TYR A 310 -4.73 -16.73 11.03
N MET A 311 -4.92 -15.90 12.07
CA MET A 311 -3.95 -15.76 13.15
C MET A 311 -3.86 -17.01 14.03
N LYS A 312 -4.99 -17.66 14.33
CA LYS A 312 -5.02 -18.95 15.05
C LYS A 312 -4.28 -20.04 14.26
N HIS A 313 -4.60 -20.19 12.98
CA HIS A 313 -3.91 -21.15 12.09
C HIS A 313 -2.40 -20.87 12.03
N ARG A 314 -2.00 -19.62 11.83
CA ARG A 314 -0.58 -19.21 11.75
C ARG A 314 0.18 -19.46 13.05
N LYS A 315 -0.44 -19.21 14.21
CA LYS A 315 0.16 -19.47 15.52
C LYS A 315 0.38 -20.96 15.73
N ALA A 316 -0.67 -21.77 15.56
CA ALA A 316 -0.60 -23.22 15.72
C ALA A 316 0.42 -23.84 14.75
N LYS A 317 0.47 -23.38 13.50
CA LYS A 317 1.48 -23.78 12.51
C LYS A 317 2.91 -23.53 13.00
N ARG A 318 3.19 -22.35 13.56
CA ARG A 318 4.53 -21.99 14.06
C ARG A 318 4.94 -22.85 15.25
N GLU A 319 4.02 -23.09 16.18
CA GLU A 319 4.25 -23.94 17.35
C GLU A 319 4.47 -25.39 16.93
N ARG A 320 3.66 -25.92 16.00
CA ARG A 320 3.87 -27.25 15.42
C ARG A 320 5.24 -27.37 14.74
N SER A 321 5.63 -26.41 13.91
CA SER A 321 6.96 -26.41 13.28
C SER A 321 8.11 -26.27 14.28
N LYS A 322 7.88 -25.68 15.45
CA LYS A 322 8.88 -25.62 16.51
C LYS A 322 9.05 -27.01 17.15
N LEU A 323 7.95 -27.65 17.56
CA LEU A 323 7.97 -28.99 18.17
C LEU A 323 8.61 -30.04 17.25
N LEU A 324 8.25 -30.06 15.97
CA LEU A 324 8.83 -31.00 15.00
C LEU A 324 10.34 -30.80 14.83
N ARG A 325 10.84 -29.56 14.89
CA ARG A 325 12.28 -29.27 14.79
C ARG A 325 13.06 -29.62 16.05
N GLU A 326 12.44 -29.47 17.22
CA GLU A 326 13.04 -29.80 18.51
C GLU A 326 12.96 -31.31 18.82
N ASN A 327 12.39 -32.10 17.89
CA ASN A 327 12.14 -33.54 18.02
C ASN A 327 11.39 -33.92 19.30
N THR A 328 10.56 -33.00 19.81
CA THR A 328 9.70 -33.20 20.97
C THR A 328 8.39 -33.85 20.50
N LEU A 329 8.31 -35.17 20.63
CA LEU A 329 7.18 -36.00 20.20
C LEU A 329 6.03 -36.01 21.22
N ASP A 330 5.59 -34.84 21.68
CA ASP A 330 4.32 -34.76 22.41
C ASP A 330 3.16 -34.90 21.42
N GLU A 331 2.75 -36.14 21.20
CA GLU A 331 1.67 -36.55 20.29
C GLU A 331 0.34 -35.84 20.59
N ASN A 332 0.03 -35.65 21.88
CA ASN A 332 -1.20 -34.99 22.31
C ASN A 332 -1.16 -33.50 21.98
N TRP A 333 -0.04 -32.84 22.25
CA TRP A 333 0.14 -31.44 21.92
C TRP A 333 0.16 -31.21 20.41
N LEU A 334 0.88 -32.04 19.64
CA LEU A 334 0.88 -31.98 18.18
C LEU A 334 -0.53 -32.15 17.62
N SER A 335 -1.28 -33.16 18.08
CA SER A 335 -2.66 -33.39 17.65
C SER A 335 -3.57 -32.20 17.94
N SER A 336 -3.43 -31.58 19.12
CA SER A 336 -4.18 -30.37 19.49
C SER A 336 -3.86 -29.19 18.55
N LEU A 337 -2.58 -28.94 18.26
CA LEU A 337 -2.15 -27.89 17.32
C LEU A 337 -2.65 -28.17 15.89
N GLU A 338 -2.62 -29.42 15.46
CA GLU A 338 -3.08 -29.83 14.13
C GLU A 338 -4.59 -29.69 13.97
N ASN A 339 -5.37 -29.98 15.03
CA ASN A 339 -6.81 -29.69 15.05
C ASN A 339 -7.07 -28.18 14.93
N ILE A 340 -6.35 -27.34 15.67
CA ILE A 340 -6.46 -25.88 15.54
C ILE A 340 -6.12 -25.44 14.12
N MET A 341 -5.05 -25.98 13.52
CA MET A 341 -4.70 -25.69 12.14
C MET A 341 -5.82 -26.09 11.18
N ALA A 342 -6.37 -27.29 11.33
CA ALA A 342 -7.38 -27.88 10.46
C ALA A 342 -8.70 -27.11 10.46
N VAL A 343 -9.29 -26.87 11.65
CA VAL A 343 -10.55 -26.15 11.80
C VAL A 343 -10.48 -24.76 11.17
N ASN A 344 -9.37 -24.05 11.43
CA ASN A 344 -9.18 -22.71 10.89
C ASN A 344 -8.84 -22.75 9.38
N ALA A 345 -8.11 -23.76 8.88
CA ALA A 345 -7.79 -23.90 7.46
C ALA A 345 -9.04 -24.11 6.59
N VAL A 346 -9.94 -25.00 7.01
CA VAL A 346 -11.22 -25.24 6.30
C VAL A 346 -12.07 -23.96 6.27
N SER A 347 -12.10 -23.22 7.37
CA SER A 347 -12.81 -21.93 7.44
C SER A 347 -12.19 -20.89 6.49
N ILE A 348 -10.86 -20.77 6.47
CA ILE A 348 -10.11 -19.88 5.57
C ILE A 348 -10.41 -20.19 4.10
N LEU A 349 -10.39 -21.47 3.72
CA LEU A 349 -10.70 -21.91 2.37
C LEU A 349 -12.11 -21.49 1.94
N ARG A 350 -13.12 -21.79 2.77
CA ARG A 350 -14.52 -21.46 2.49
C ARG A 350 -14.73 -19.95 2.32
N MET A 351 -14.18 -19.14 3.21
CA MET A 351 -14.25 -17.68 3.14
C MET A 351 -13.56 -17.14 1.87
N ARG A 352 -12.35 -17.65 1.54
CA ARG A 352 -11.65 -17.29 0.30
C ARG A 352 -12.48 -17.61 -0.95
N SER A 353 -13.01 -18.82 -1.03
CA SER A 353 -13.82 -19.25 -2.19
C SER A 353 -15.13 -18.47 -2.32
N SER A 354 -15.81 -18.20 -1.21
CA SER A 354 -17.05 -17.40 -1.19
C SER A 354 -16.80 -15.98 -1.71
N VAL A 355 -15.79 -15.30 -1.16
CA VAL A 355 -15.44 -13.93 -1.55
C VAL A 355 -14.94 -13.86 -3.00
N LEU A 356 -14.14 -14.82 -3.45
CA LEU A 356 -13.69 -14.87 -4.83
C LEU A 356 -14.85 -14.99 -5.82
N LYS A 357 -15.88 -15.77 -5.49
CA LYS A 357 -17.09 -15.88 -6.32
C LYS A 357 -17.82 -14.54 -6.40
N ILE A 358 -18.10 -13.91 -5.26
CA ILE A 358 -18.73 -12.59 -5.18
C ILE A 358 -17.95 -11.54 -6.01
N LEU A 359 -16.62 -11.55 -5.87
CA LEU A 359 -15.75 -10.62 -6.56
C LEU A 359 -15.73 -10.86 -8.08
N GLN A 360 -15.64 -12.12 -8.51
CA GLN A 360 -15.69 -12.48 -9.93
C GLN A 360 -17.04 -12.06 -10.55
N ASP A 361 -18.16 -12.38 -9.88
CA ASP A 361 -19.50 -11.99 -10.34
C ASP A 361 -19.63 -10.47 -10.46
N THR A 362 -19.04 -9.71 -9.53
CA THR A 362 -19.05 -8.23 -9.58
C THR A 362 -18.21 -7.69 -10.75
N ILE A 363 -17.04 -8.28 -11.00
CA ILE A 363 -16.16 -7.90 -12.12
C ILE A 363 -16.86 -8.20 -13.46
N ASP A 364 -17.47 -9.37 -13.59
CA ASP A 364 -18.13 -9.81 -14.81
C ASP A 364 -19.33 -8.90 -15.15
N ASN A 365 -20.08 -8.48 -14.12
CA ASN A 365 -21.25 -7.60 -14.28
C ASN A 365 -20.92 -6.09 -14.31
N HIS A 366 -19.64 -5.70 -14.18
CA HIS A 366 -19.25 -4.30 -14.26
C HIS A 366 -19.43 -3.75 -15.68
N SER A 367 -20.07 -2.59 -15.81
CA SER A 367 -20.49 -2.01 -17.09
C SER A 367 -19.42 -1.12 -17.75
N SER A 368 -18.38 -0.70 -17.03
CA SER A 368 -17.36 0.17 -17.62
C SER A 368 -16.49 -0.63 -18.59
N GLU A 369 -16.46 -0.19 -19.84
CA GLU A 369 -15.56 -0.76 -20.85
C GLU A 369 -14.13 -0.26 -20.72
N LEU A 370 -13.91 0.85 -19.99
CA LEU A 370 -12.59 1.44 -19.80
C LEU A 370 -11.71 0.57 -18.89
N PHE A 371 -12.24 0.16 -17.73
CA PHE A 371 -11.46 -0.68 -16.82
C PHE A 371 -11.39 -2.13 -17.31
N PRO A 372 -10.20 -2.72 -17.45
CA PRO A 372 -10.07 -4.10 -17.89
C PRO A 372 -10.66 -5.04 -16.83
N LYS A 373 -11.37 -6.07 -17.31
CA LYS A 373 -11.91 -7.12 -16.45
C LYS A 373 -10.87 -8.21 -16.17
N ALA A 374 -10.84 -8.63 -14.91
CA ALA A 374 -9.94 -9.66 -14.42
C ALA A 374 -10.67 -11.01 -14.30
N SER A 375 -10.06 -12.10 -14.77
CA SER A 375 -10.46 -13.45 -14.40
C SER A 375 -9.60 -13.93 -13.22
N LEU A 376 -10.26 -14.20 -12.11
CA LEU A 376 -9.68 -14.59 -10.85
C LEU A 376 -9.63 -16.13 -10.77
N LYS A 377 -8.42 -16.68 -10.64
CA LYS A 377 -8.20 -18.13 -10.52
C LYS A 377 -7.58 -18.45 -9.17
N PHE A 378 -8.10 -19.48 -8.52
CA PHE A 378 -7.65 -19.92 -7.21
C PHE A 378 -7.50 -21.43 -7.18
N SER A 379 -6.38 -21.90 -6.63
CA SER A 379 -6.11 -23.32 -6.43
C SER A 379 -5.62 -23.55 -5.00
N SER A 380 -6.19 -24.56 -4.34
CA SER A 380 -5.80 -24.99 -2.99
C SER A 380 -5.40 -26.46 -3.00
N GLN A 381 -4.60 -26.86 -2.00
CA GLN A 381 -4.35 -28.28 -1.71
C GLN A 381 -5.57 -28.97 -1.08
N LEU A 382 -6.60 -28.19 -0.73
CA LEU A 382 -7.89 -28.65 -0.22
C LEU A 382 -9.02 -28.41 -1.21
N THR A 383 -10.09 -29.18 -1.05
CA THR A 383 -11.39 -28.96 -1.68
C THR A 383 -12.42 -28.44 -0.68
N LEU A 384 -13.50 -27.85 -1.17
CA LEU A 384 -14.58 -27.34 -0.30
C LEU A 384 -15.33 -28.45 0.47
N ASN A 385 -15.21 -29.70 0.01
CA ASN A 385 -15.80 -30.87 0.64
C ASN A 385 -14.91 -31.47 1.73
N ASP A 386 -13.65 -31.05 1.80
CA ASP A 386 -12.70 -31.58 2.79
C ASP A 386 -13.10 -31.14 4.21
N THR A 387 -13.04 -32.09 5.15
CA THR A 387 -13.36 -31.87 6.56
C THR A 387 -12.11 -31.46 7.35
N ALA A 388 -12.32 -30.89 8.53
CA ALA A 388 -11.21 -30.61 9.45
C ALA A 388 -10.49 -31.90 9.87
N GLU A 389 -11.23 -33.00 10.05
CA GLU A 389 -10.66 -34.31 10.36
C GLU A 389 -9.73 -34.81 9.24
N TYR A 390 -10.17 -34.72 7.97
CA TYR A 390 -9.31 -35.06 6.83
C TYR A 390 -8.03 -34.22 6.83
N PHE A 391 -8.15 -32.90 7.04
CA PHE A 391 -6.99 -32.00 7.10
C PHE A 391 -6.02 -32.39 8.23
N GLN A 392 -6.54 -32.68 9.42
CA GLN A 392 -5.75 -33.08 10.58
C GLN A 392 -5.01 -34.40 10.32
N ASN A 393 -5.69 -35.39 9.75
CA ASN A 393 -5.07 -36.67 9.36
C ASN A 393 -3.94 -36.45 8.34
N ARG A 394 -4.15 -35.60 7.33
CA ARG A 394 -3.10 -35.23 6.38
C ARG A 394 -1.90 -34.52 7.02
N LEU A 395 -2.12 -33.67 8.02
CA LEU A 395 -1.02 -33.06 8.77
C LEU A 395 -0.23 -34.11 9.56
N LYS A 396 -0.93 -35.08 10.17
CA LYS A 396 -0.33 -36.18 10.93
C LYS A 396 0.53 -37.07 10.02
N GLU A 397 0.01 -37.46 8.86
CA GLU A 397 0.74 -38.22 7.83
C GLU A 397 2.03 -37.51 7.37
N ASN A 398 2.02 -36.18 7.32
CA ASN A 398 3.17 -35.39 6.84
C ASN A 398 4.18 -35.01 7.93
N ARG A 399 4.03 -35.44 9.19
CA ARG A 399 4.91 -35.01 10.29
C ARG A 399 6.39 -35.33 10.04
N GLU A 400 6.69 -36.54 9.57
CA GLU A 400 8.07 -36.95 9.27
C GLU A 400 8.70 -36.05 8.20
N LYS A 401 7.99 -35.87 7.09
CA LYS A 401 8.41 -34.98 6.00
C LYS A 401 8.57 -33.52 6.45
N ASP A 402 7.64 -33.03 7.26
CA ASP A 402 7.67 -31.66 7.77
C ASP A 402 8.82 -31.44 8.77
N SER A 403 9.16 -32.47 9.55
CA SER A 403 10.33 -32.49 10.43
C SER A 403 11.63 -32.40 9.63
N LEU A 404 11.80 -33.27 8.64
CA LEU A 404 12.99 -33.33 7.78
C LEU A 404 13.19 -32.03 6.96
N THR A 405 12.11 -31.46 6.43
CA THR A 405 12.19 -30.26 5.59
C THR A 405 12.19 -28.95 6.38
N GLY A 406 11.85 -28.99 7.68
CA GLY A 406 11.65 -27.83 8.52
C GLY A 406 10.49 -26.91 8.07
N ARG A 407 9.59 -27.40 7.21
CA ARG A 407 8.49 -26.64 6.62
C ARG A 407 7.19 -27.43 6.71
N VAL A 408 6.07 -26.74 6.89
CA VAL A 408 4.75 -27.40 6.76
C VAL A 408 4.39 -27.52 5.29
N THR A 409 4.37 -28.75 4.79
CA THR A 409 4.23 -29.06 3.35
C THR A 409 2.77 -29.07 2.86
N PHE A 410 1.81 -29.21 3.77
CA PHE A 410 0.38 -29.23 3.47
C PHE A 410 -0.37 -28.10 4.19
N GLY A 411 -1.18 -27.32 3.47
CA GLY A 411 -2.14 -26.39 4.05
C GLY A 411 -2.39 -25.11 3.24
N VAL A 412 -3.35 -24.32 3.72
CA VAL A 412 -3.87 -23.11 3.06
C VAL A 412 -2.86 -21.97 2.88
N HIS A 413 -1.68 -22.06 3.50
CA HIS A 413 -0.58 -21.13 3.23
C HIS A 413 0.11 -21.36 1.88
N ASN A 414 -0.15 -22.52 1.24
CA ASN A 414 0.34 -22.86 -0.10
C ASN A 414 -0.69 -22.57 -1.20
N ASP A 415 -1.87 -22.04 -0.85
CA ASP A 415 -2.89 -21.67 -1.83
C ASP A 415 -2.33 -20.67 -2.83
N ASN A 416 -2.77 -20.80 -4.09
CA ASN A 416 -2.27 -19.97 -5.19
C ASN A 416 -3.42 -19.15 -5.78
N PHE A 417 -3.29 -17.84 -5.68
CA PHE A 417 -4.17 -16.88 -6.33
C PHE A 417 -3.49 -16.35 -7.61
N ARG A 418 -4.18 -16.41 -8.75
CA ARG A 418 -3.70 -15.98 -10.07
C ARG A 418 -4.74 -15.08 -10.72
N VAL A 419 -4.26 -14.10 -11.48
CA VAL A 419 -5.09 -13.11 -12.16
C VAL A 419 -4.77 -13.15 -13.65
N PHE A 420 -5.82 -13.10 -14.48
CA PHE A 420 -5.75 -13.07 -15.94
C PHE A 420 -6.51 -11.86 -16.47
N CYS A 421 -6.03 -11.27 -17.56
CA CYS A 421 -6.84 -10.33 -18.34
C CYS A 421 -7.92 -11.12 -19.09
N GLN A 422 -9.19 -10.83 -18.81
CA GLN A 422 -10.31 -11.60 -19.34
C GLN A 422 -10.43 -11.49 -20.86
N LYS A 423 -10.34 -10.27 -21.42
CA LYS A 423 -10.48 -10.00 -22.86
C LYS A 423 -9.46 -10.76 -23.70
N ARG A 424 -8.21 -10.85 -23.22
CA ARG A 424 -7.10 -11.51 -23.92
C ARG A 424 -6.86 -12.94 -23.47
N ASN A 425 -7.48 -13.37 -22.38
CA ASN A 425 -7.25 -14.65 -21.72
C ASN A 425 -5.75 -14.96 -21.46
N VAL A 426 -4.98 -13.95 -21.06
CA VAL A 426 -3.55 -14.08 -20.72
C VAL A 426 -3.30 -13.80 -19.25
N PRO A 427 -2.33 -14.47 -18.62
CA PRO A 427 -1.96 -14.17 -17.23
C PRO A 427 -1.39 -12.75 -17.13
N ILE A 428 -1.59 -12.11 -15.98
CA ILE A 428 -1.26 -10.70 -15.76
C ILE A 428 0.21 -10.34 -16.02
N ASN A 429 1.15 -11.28 -15.89
CA ASN A 429 2.56 -11.05 -16.18
C ASN A 429 2.88 -10.89 -17.68
N LEU A 430 1.93 -11.18 -18.56
CA LEU A 430 2.04 -10.96 -20.01
C LEU A 430 1.26 -9.72 -20.50
N CYS A 431 0.64 -8.99 -19.57
CA CYS A 431 0.01 -7.70 -19.84
C CYS A 431 1.04 -6.57 -19.84
N SER A 432 0.73 -5.44 -20.50
CA SER A 432 1.56 -4.23 -20.40
C SER A 432 1.56 -3.67 -18.97
N THR A 433 2.57 -2.88 -18.59
CA THR A 433 2.64 -2.28 -17.25
C THR A 433 1.39 -1.43 -16.94
N GLY A 434 0.84 -0.72 -17.93
CA GLY A 434 -0.41 0.03 -17.78
C GLY A 434 -1.61 -0.88 -17.57
N GLU A 435 -1.76 -1.95 -18.37
CA GLU A 435 -2.82 -2.94 -18.19
C GLU A 435 -2.75 -3.62 -16.80
N GLN A 436 -1.55 -3.92 -16.31
CA GLN A 436 -1.34 -4.53 -14.99
C GLN A 436 -1.85 -3.62 -13.87
N LYS A 437 -1.49 -2.33 -13.90
CA LYS A 437 -1.96 -1.35 -12.91
C LYS A 437 -3.48 -1.16 -12.96
N LEU A 438 -4.04 -1.08 -14.17
CA LEU A 438 -5.48 -0.96 -14.37
C LEU A 438 -6.24 -2.19 -13.89
N LEU A 439 -5.71 -3.40 -14.08
CA LEU A 439 -6.29 -4.63 -13.54
C LEU A 439 -6.24 -4.66 -12.01
N LEU A 440 -5.13 -4.23 -11.40
CA LEU A 440 -5.02 -4.12 -9.95
C LEU A 440 -6.06 -3.13 -9.39
N LEU A 441 -6.17 -1.95 -9.99
CA LEU A 441 -7.14 -0.93 -9.63
C LEU A 441 -8.58 -1.43 -9.82
N SER A 442 -8.88 -2.08 -10.95
CA SER A 442 -10.17 -2.70 -11.26
C SER A 442 -10.60 -3.72 -10.19
N ILE A 443 -9.67 -4.58 -9.74
CA ILE A 443 -9.93 -5.55 -8.66
C ILE A 443 -10.23 -4.85 -7.33
N ILE A 444 -9.48 -3.79 -6.99
CA ILE A 444 -9.69 -3.00 -5.77
C ILE A 444 -11.07 -2.33 -5.81
N LEU A 445 -11.39 -1.58 -6.86
CA LEU A 445 -12.68 -0.91 -7.02
C LEU A 445 -13.85 -1.92 -7.01
N SER A 446 -13.69 -3.04 -7.72
CA SER A 446 -14.68 -4.12 -7.72
C SER A 446 -14.88 -4.72 -6.34
N SER A 447 -13.83 -4.85 -5.53
CA SER A 447 -13.96 -5.35 -4.16
C SER A 447 -14.73 -4.40 -3.24
N VAL A 448 -14.54 -3.09 -3.41
CA VAL A 448 -15.32 -2.07 -2.67
C VAL A 448 -16.78 -2.10 -3.11
N LYS A 449 -17.02 -2.08 -4.42
CA LYS A 449 -18.37 -2.14 -5.01
C LYS A 449 -19.12 -3.40 -4.59
N ALA A 450 -18.47 -4.57 -4.67
CA ALA A 450 -19.02 -5.85 -4.25
C ALA A 450 -19.43 -5.82 -2.77
N ARG A 451 -18.60 -5.22 -1.91
CA ARG A 451 -18.92 -5.09 -0.49
C ARG A 451 -20.15 -4.21 -0.26
N CYS A 452 -20.23 -3.06 -0.94
CA CYS A 452 -21.39 -2.18 -0.88
C CYS A 452 -22.67 -2.91 -1.29
N ILE A 453 -22.63 -3.66 -2.41
CA ILE A 453 -23.80 -4.37 -2.96
C ILE A 453 -24.24 -5.52 -2.03
N HIS A 454 -23.32 -6.37 -1.60
CA HIS A 454 -23.68 -7.62 -0.90
C HIS A 454 -23.93 -7.44 0.59
N TYR A 455 -23.30 -6.46 1.23
CA TYR A 455 -23.34 -6.30 2.69
C TYR A 455 -23.96 -4.97 3.13
N ASN A 456 -24.36 -4.11 2.20
CA ASN A 456 -24.83 -2.75 2.45
C ASN A 456 -23.87 -1.93 3.35
N LYS A 457 -22.57 -2.23 3.29
CA LYS A 457 -21.51 -1.62 4.11
C LYS A 457 -20.37 -1.17 3.20
N ALA A 458 -20.11 0.14 3.16
CA ALA A 458 -18.97 0.67 2.41
C ALA A 458 -17.71 0.67 3.28
N PRO A 459 -16.54 0.17 2.80
CA PRO A 459 -15.28 0.37 3.48
C PRO A 459 -14.74 1.79 3.20
N LEU A 460 -13.75 2.22 3.98
CA LEU A 460 -12.95 3.39 3.67
C LEU A 460 -11.92 3.03 2.58
N LEU A 461 -11.85 3.82 1.50
CA LEU A 461 -10.91 3.59 0.39
C LEU A 461 -9.79 4.64 0.43
N LEU A 462 -8.53 4.20 0.45
CA LEU A 462 -7.37 5.10 0.38
C LEU A 462 -6.63 4.90 -0.95
N LEU A 463 -6.44 5.98 -1.71
CA LEU A 463 -5.74 5.99 -2.99
C LEU A 463 -4.55 6.95 -2.89
N ASP A 464 -3.33 6.39 -2.81
CA ASP A 464 -2.12 7.20 -2.70
C ASP A 464 -1.47 7.39 -4.08
N ASP A 465 -1.32 8.65 -4.51
CA ASP A 465 -0.62 9.04 -5.74
C ASP A 465 -0.96 8.20 -6.98
N ILE A 466 -2.25 7.87 -7.14
CA ILE A 466 -2.70 6.99 -8.22
C ILE A 466 -2.84 7.74 -9.55
N MET A 467 -3.10 9.05 -9.50
CA MET A 467 -3.42 9.86 -10.68
C MET A 467 -2.20 10.07 -11.58
N SER A 468 -1.00 10.17 -11.01
CA SER A 468 0.26 10.37 -11.73
C SER A 468 0.58 9.23 -12.70
N HIS A 469 0.01 8.04 -12.47
CA HIS A 469 0.24 6.84 -13.26
C HIS A 469 -0.86 6.53 -14.29
N LEU A 470 -1.90 7.35 -14.34
CA LEU A 470 -3.05 7.17 -15.23
C LEU A 470 -3.06 8.24 -16.32
N ASP A 471 -3.51 7.88 -17.52
CA ASP A 471 -3.80 8.88 -18.56
C ASP A 471 -5.09 9.67 -18.24
N LYS A 472 -5.34 10.73 -19.00
CA LYS A 472 -6.48 11.63 -18.77
C LYS A 472 -7.84 10.91 -18.79
N HIS A 473 -8.00 9.89 -19.64
CA HIS A 473 -9.25 9.14 -19.75
C HIS A 473 -9.47 8.25 -18.51
N TYR A 474 -8.43 7.56 -18.05
CA TYR A 474 -8.50 6.73 -16.84
C TYR A 474 -8.61 7.53 -15.55
N ARG A 475 -8.00 8.73 -15.46
CA ARG A 475 -8.19 9.63 -14.30
C ARG A 475 -9.66 10.00 -14.14
N LYS A 476 -10.29 10.43 -15.23
CA LYS A 476 -11.72 10.77 -15.25
C LYS A 476 -12.58 9.57 -14.86
N ALA A 477 -12.34 8.41 -15.49
CA ALA A 477 -13.07 7.18 -15.21
C ALA A 477 -12.91 6.72 -13.75
N LEU A 478 -11.72 6.85 -13.18
CA LEU A 478 -11.46 6.54 -11.77
C LEU A 478 -12.30 7.42 -10.84
N ILE A 479 -12.33 8.73 -11.09
CA ILE A 479 -13.12 9.66 -10.28
C ILE A 479 -14.62 9.32 -10.37
N GLU A 480 -15.12 9.05 -11.58
CA GLU A 480 -16.53 8.68 -11.79
C GLU A 480 -16.89 7.35 -11.10
N GLU A 481 -16.01 6.34 -11.16
CA GLU A 481 -16.20 5.09 -10.42
C GLU A 481 -16.21 5.30 -8.91
N VAL A 482 -15.27 6.09 -8.38
CA VAL A 482 -15.20 6.41 -6.94
C VAL A 482 -16.48 7.10 -6.47
N LEU A 483 -16.96 8.10 -7.22
CA LEU A 483 -18.22 8.79 -6.90
C LEU A 483 -19.43 7.86 -6.98
N GLY A 484 -19.42 6.91 -7.93
CA GLY A 484 -20.51 5.93 -8.10
C GLY A 484 -20.60 4.88 -6.99
N ILE A 485 -19.50 4.51 -6.34
CA ILE A 485 -19.46 3.46 -5.30
C ILE A 485 -20.06 3.94 -3.96
N GLN A 486 -20.22 5.25 -3.78
CA GLN A 486 -20.75 5.85 -2.55
C GLN A 486 -19.99 5.45 -1.27
N CYS A 487 -18.68 5.19 -1.39
CA CYS A 487 -17.78 5.00 -0.26
C CYS A 487 -16.99 6.26 0.03
N GLN A 488 -16.70 6.56 1.30
CA GLN A 488 -15.78 7.63 1.63
C GLN A 488 -14.38 7.25 1.12
N THR A 489 -13.82 8.09 0.26
CA THR A 489 -12.53 7.85 -0.39
C THR A 489 -11.56 8.97 -0.06
N TRP A 490 -10.34 8.61 0.29
CA TRP A 490 -9.25 9.54 0.55
C TRP A 490 -8.19 9.40 -0.52
N ILE A 491 -7.94 10.48 -1.25
CA ILE A 491 -7.03 10.51 -2.39
C ILE A 491 -5.89 11.47 -2.09
N THR A 492 -4.65 11.11 -2.41
CA THR A 492 -3.53 12.05 -2.42
C THR A 492 -3.11 12.35 -3.85
N ASP A 493 -2.77 13.62 -4.10
CA ASP A 493 -2.25 14.07 -5.39
C ASP A 493 -1.28 15.25 -5.18
N VAL A 494 -0.54 15.63 -6.21
CA VAL A 494 0.35 16.80 -6.17
C VAL A 494 -0.47 18.08 -6.17
N ASN A 495 -1.46 18.17 -7.06
CA ASN A 495 -2.31 19.34 -7.24
C ASN A 495 -3.78 18.95 -7.43
N GLN A 496 -4.65 19.96 -7.48
CA GLN A 496 -6.10 19.77 -7.66
C GLN A 496 -6.54 19.66 -9.12
N ASP A 497 -5.62 19.77 -10.11
CA ASP A 497 -5.98 19.94 -11.52
C ASP A 497 -6.77 18.75 -12.07
N ASN A 498 -6.45 17.53 -11.59
CA ASN A 498 -7.15 16.30 -11.95
C ASN A 498 -8.63 16.31 -11.49
N PHE A 499 -9.01 17.21 -10.58
CA PHE A 499 -10.33 17.29 -9.95
C PHE A 499 -11.08 18.58 -10.28
N ASN A 500 -10.59 19.44 -11.18
CA ASN A 500 -11.23 20.73 -11.49
C ASN A 500 -12.70 20.62 -11.93
N SER A 501 -13.09 19.50 -12.57
CA SER A 501 -14.49 19.23 -12.95
C SER A 501 -15.34 18.60 -11.83
N TYR A 502 -14.77 18.39 -10.65
CA TYR A 502 -15.34 17.64 -9.54
C TYR A 502 -15.10 18.33 -8.18
N LEU A 503 -14.83 19.64 -8.17
CA LEU A 503 -14.49 20.38 -6.94
C LEU A 503 -15.59 20.31 -5.88
N ASP A 504 -16.87 20.28 -6.29
CA ASP A 504 -18.01 20.19 -5.38
C ASP A 504 -18.25 18.76 -4.85
N SER A 505 -17.59 17.75 -5.44
CA SER A 505 -17.77 16.34 -5.08
C SER A 505 -16.79 15.85 -4.02
N PHE A 506 -15.76 16.63 -3.70
CA PHE A 506 -14.70 16.28 -2.75
C PHE A 506 -14.41 17.43 -1.79
N LYS A 507 -13.99 17.09 -0.58
CA LYS A 507 -13.38 18.04 0.35
C LYS A 507 -11.88 18.10 0.11
N PHE A 508 -11.33 19.29 -0.08
CA PHE A 508 -9.91 19.48 -0.37
C PHE A 508 -9.14 19.95 0.86
N PHE A 509 -7.98 19.34 1.10
CA PHE A 509 -7.00 19.81 2.08
C PHE A 509 -5.65 19.98 1.41
N GLU A 510 -5.17 21.22 1.34
CA GLU A 510 -3.83 21.52 0.84
C GLU A 510 -2.82 21.50 1.99
N LEU A 511 -1.78 20.68 1.83
CA LEU A 511 -0.63 20.71 2.72
C LEU A 511 0.39 21.72 2.22
N LEU A 512 0.68 22.71 3.05
CA LEU A 512 1.70 23.73 2.80
C LEU A 512 3.00 23.38 3.51
N SER A 513 4.14 23.58 2.82
CA SER A 513 5.45 23.40 3.45
C SER A 513 5.58 24.42 4.57
N LYS A 514 5.98 23.97 5.76
CA LYS A 514 6.29 24.86 6.88
C LYS A 514 7.45 25.77 6.57
#